data_AF-A0A7X9CA36-F1
#
_entry.id   AF-A0A7X9CA36-F1
#
_cell.length_a   1.000
_cell.length_b   1.000
_cell.length_c   1.000
_cell.angle_alpha   90.00
_cell.angle_beta   90.00
_cell.angle_gamma   90.00
#
_symmetry.space_group_name_H-M   'P 1'
#
loop_
_entity.id
_entity.type
_entity.pdbx_description
1 polymer ?
#
loop_
_entity_poly.entity_id
_entity_poly.type
_entity_poly.pdbx_seq_one_letter_code
_entity_poly.pdbx_strand_id
1 'polypeptide(L)' 'MGGTFDPIHHGHLVAASEVQSVFALDEVVFVPTGRPWQKEDREISDPEHRYLMTVVATAANPVFTV' A
#
# COMPACT_ATOMS: atom_id res chain seq x y z
N MET A 1 1.56 3.90 5.30
CA MET A 1 2.54 3.12 4.53
C MET A 1 2.57 3.59 3.08
N GLY A 2 3.65 4.26 2.63
CA GLY A 2 3.79 4.67 1.23
C GLY A 2 4.48 3.59 0.38
N GLY A 3 4.09 3.47 -0.89
CA GLY A 3 4.73 2.52 -1.81
C GLY A 3 4.20 2.59 -3.23
N THR A 4 4.94 2.05 -4.20
CA THR A 4 4.43 1.87 -5.57
C THR A 4 3.33 0.81 -5.61
N PHE A 5 3.44 -0.28 -4.85
CA PHE A 5 2.43 -1.36 -4.84
C PHE A 5 2.10 -1.89 -6.25
N ASP A 6 3.10 -2.48 -6.90
CA ASP A 6 3.00 -2.99 -8.27
C ASP A 6 3.30 -4.51 -8.35
N PRO A 7 2.41 -5.39 -7.84
CA PRO A 7 1.20 -5.11 -7.06
C PRO A 7 1.46 -5.06 -5.54
N ILE A 8 0.45 -4.67 -4.76
CA ILE A 8 0.42 -4.92 -3.31
C ILE A 8 0.41 -6.42 -3.03
N HIS A 9 0.98 -6.86 -1.91
CA HIS A 9 1.13 -8.28 -1.55
C HIS A 9 1.29 -8.46 -0.04
N HIS A 10 1.28 -9.71 0.44
CA HIS A 10 1.31 -10.04 1.88
C HIS A 10 2.48 -9.37 2.64
N GLY A 11 3.67 -9.27 2.04
CA GLY A 11 4.78 -8.55 2.67
C GLY A 11 4.45 -7.10 3.08
N HIS A 12 3.68 -6.36 2.27
CA HIS A 12 3.23 -5.01 2.62
C HIS A 12 2.22 -5.04 3.77
N LEU A 13 1.25 -5.94 3.71
CA LEU A 13 0.17 -6.05 4.70
C LEU A 13 0.70 -6.48 6.07
N VAL A 14 1.60 -7.46 6.10
CA VAL A 14 2.26 -7.92 7.33
C VAL A 14 3.09 -6.78 7.91
N ALA A 15 3.94 -6.12 7.12
CA ALA A 15 4.73 -5.00 7.63
C ALA A 15 3.86 -3.85 8.17
N ALA A 16 2.73 -3.53 7.53
CA ALA A 16 1.77 -2.55 8.05
C ALA A 16 1.14 -3.02 9.38
N SER A 17 0.74 -4.30 9.47
CA SER A 17 0.16 -4.88 10.68
C SER A 17 1.15 -4.95 11.84
N GLU A 18 2.41 -5.27 11.57
CA GLU A 18 3.47 -5.32 12.58
C GLU A 18 3.74 -3.92 13.15
N VAL A 19 3.88 -2.91 12.29
CA VAL A 19 4.05 -1.52 12.75
C VAL A 19 2.83 -1.03 13.51
N GLN A 20 1.62 -1.34 13.04
CA GLN A 20 0.38 -1.03 13.75
C GLN A 20 0.38 -1.60 15.17
N SER A 21 0.73 -2.87 15.32
CA SER A 21 0.76 -3.58 16.60
C SER A 21 1.86 -3.04 17.54
N VAL A 22 3.10 -2.94 17.05
CA VAL A 22 4.26 -2.55 17.86
C VAL A 22 4.14 -1.13 18.41
N PHE A 23 3.56 -0.22 17.63
CA PHE A 23 3.38 1.18 18.04
C PHE A 23 1.96 1.51 18.52
N ALA A 24 1.08 0.51 18.63
CA ALA A 24 -0.32 0.68 19.00
C ALA A 24 -1.03 1.78 18.20
N LEU A 25 -0.84 1.79 16.87
CA LEU A 25 -1.44 2.79 15.99
C LEU A 25 -2.94 2.55 15.87
N ASP A 26 -3.72 3.63 15.92
CA ASP A 26 -5.17 3.60 15.69
C ASP A 26 -5.51 3.24 14.23
N GLU A 27 -4.60 3.55 13.29
CA GLU A 27 -4.81 3.37 11.86
C GLU A 27 -3.49 3.24 11.09
N VAL A 28 -3.49 2.52 9.97
CA VAL A 28 -2.44 2.59 8.94
C VAL A 28 -3.03 3.00 7.59
N VAL A 29 -2.70 4.22 7.16
CA VAL A 29 -3.11 4.76 5.85
C VAL A 29 -2.11 4.33 4.76
N PHE A 30 -2.55 3.63 3.73
CA PHE A 30 -1.74 3.24 2.58
C PHE A 30 -1.76 4.35 1.52
N VAL A 31 -0.59 4.80 1.08
CA VAL A 31 -0.48 5.91 0.11
C VAL A 31 0.20 5.40 -1.16
N PRO A 32 -0.58 4.87 -2.13
CA PRO A 32 -0.04 4.39 -3.41
C PRO A 32 0.56 5.55 -4.21
N THR A 33 1.82 5.39 -4.63
CA THR A 33 2.53 6.44 -5.37
C THR A 33 1.96 6.57 -6.79
N GLY A 34 1.44 7.74 -7.16
CA GLY A 34 0.92 7.99 -8.50
C GLY A 34 1.99 7.79 -9.59
N ARG A 35 3.07 8.58 -9.55
CA ARG A 35 4.22 8.46 -10.45
C ARG A 35 5.52 8.35 -9.65
N PRO A 36 6.12 7.15 -9.51
CA PRO A 36 7.34 6.96 -8.74
C PRO A 36 8.57 7.47 -9.51
N TRP A 37 9.09 8.64 -9.14
CA TRP A 37 10.23 9.30 -9.81
C TRP A 37 11.50 8.42 -9.90
N GLN A 38 11.74 7.54 -8.91
CA GLN A 38 12.89 6.63 -8.89
C GLN A 38 12.80 5.48 -9.91
N LYS A 39 11.66 5.35 -10.60
CA LYS A 39 11.36 4.26 -11.51
C LYS A 39 10.83 4.79 -12.85
N GLU A 40 11.15 6.03 -13.21
CA GLU A 40 10.72 6.64 -14.49
C GLU A 40 11.18 5.82 -15.71
N ASP A 41 12.32 5.15 -15.61
CA ASP A 41 12.86 4.29 -16.67
C ASP A 41 12.29 2.86 -16.69
N ARG A 42 11.26 2.57 -15.88
CA ARG A 42 10.64 1.24 -15.80
C ARG A 42 9.19 1.28 -16.22
N GLU A 43 8.76 0.23 -16.90
CA GLU A 43 7.34 -0.03 -17.10
C GLU A 43 6.72 -0.45 -15.75
N ILE A 44 5.65 0.25 -15.36
CA ILE A 44 4.94 0.07 -14.09
C ILE A 44 3.46 0.07 -14.43
N SER A 45 2.67 -0.76 -13.75
CA SER A 45 1.22 -0.77 -13.95
C SER A 45 0.59 0.61 -13.73
N ASP A 46 -0.48 0.89 -14.47
CA ASP A 46 -1.22 2.15 -14.37
C ASP A 46 -1.54 2.51 -12.91
N PRO A 47 -1.43 3.80 -12.54
CA PRO A 47 -1.66 4.23 -11.16
C PRO A 47 -3.06 3.87 -10.65
N GLU A 48 -4.07 3.88 -11.52
CA GLU A 48 -5.43 3.49 -11.18
C GLU A 48 -5.52 2.01 -10.78
N HIS A 49 -4.88 1.10 -11.54
CA HIS A 49 -4.85 -0.32 -11.19
C HIS A 49 -4.17 -0.55 -9.84
N ARG A 50 -3.04 0.13 -9.58
CA ARG A 50 -2.32 0.00 -8.31
C ARG A 50 -3.11 0.56 -7.13
N TYR A 51 -3.82 1.66 -7.33
CA TYR A 51 -4.76 2.20 -6.34
C TYR A 51 -5.87 1.19 -6.03
N LEU A 52 -6.58 0.69 -7.05
CA LEU A 52 -7.68 -0.26 -6.88
C LEU A 52 -7.23 -1.58 -6.23
N MET A 53 -6.07 -2.12 -6.63
CA MET A 53 -5.50 -3.30 -5.99
C MET A 53 -5.16 -3.04 -4.51
N THR A 54 -4.67 -1.84 -4.18
CA THR A 54 -4.40 -1.44 -2.79
C THR A 54 -5.70 -1.41 -1.98
N VAL A 55 -6.76 -0.78 -2.51
CA VAL A 55 -8.09 -0.75 -1.88
C VAL A 55 -8.63 -2.16 -1.62
N VAL A 56 -8.58 -3.04 -2.62
CA VAL A 56 -9.08 -4.42 -2.48
C VAL A 56 -8.26 -5.21 -1.45
N ALA A 57 -6.94 -5.05 -1.45
CA ALA A 57 -6.06 -5.79 -0.54
C ALA A 57 -6.19 -5.35 0.93
N THR A 58 -6.59 -4.11 1.20
CA THR A 58 -6.75 -3.58 2.56
C THR A 58 -8.19 -3.68 3.08
N ALA A 59 -9.19 -3.88 2.21
CA ALA A 59 -10.60 -3.81 2.55
C ALA A 59 -11.07 -4.73 3.70
N ALA A 60 -10.39 -5.86 3.93
CA ALA A 60 -10.75 -6.81 4.97
C ALA A 60 -10.25 -6.42 6.37
N ASN A 61 -9.34 -5.45 6.48
CA ASN A 61 -8.79 -4.99 7.76
C ASN A 61 -9.33 -3.59 8.09
N PRO A 62 -10.20 -3.45 9.12
CA PRO A 62 -10.83 -2.18 9.45
C PRO A 62 -9.85 -1.10 9.96
N VAL A 63 -8.62 -1.49 10.31
CA VAL A 63 -7.56 -0.58 10.76
C VAL A 63 -6.74 -0.04 9.57
N PHE A 64 -6.95 -0.57 8.36
CA PHE A 64 -6.26 -0.13 7.15
C PHE A 64 -7.18 0.72 6.28
N THR A 65 -6.64 1.85 5.79
CA THR A 65 -7.30 2.74 4.83
C THR A 65 -6.36 3.07 3.68
N VAL A 66 -6.90 3.66 2.59
CA VAL A 66 -6.16 4.03 1.38
C VAL A 66 -6.50 5.46 0.99
#